data_AF-A0AAN3SC90-F1
#
_entry.id   AF-A0AAN3SC90-F1
#
_cell.length_a   1.000
_cell.length_b   1.000
_cell.length_c   1.000
_cell.angle_alpha   90.00
_cell.angle_beta   90.00
_cell.angle_gamma   90.00
#
_symmetry.space_group_name_H-M   'P 1'
#
loop_
_entity.id
_entity.type
_entity.pdbx_description
1 polymer ?
#
loop_
_entity_poly.entity_id
_entity_poly.type
_entity_poly.pdbx_seq_one_letter_code
_entity_poly.pdbx_strand_id
1 'polypeptide(L)'
;MSNKIFTHSLPMRYADFPTLVDALDYAALSSAGMNFYDRRCQLEDQLEYQTLKTRAEAGAKRLLSLNLKKGDRVALIAETSSGFVEAFCL
;
A
#
# COMPACT_ATOMS: atom_id res chain seq x y z
N MET A 1 3.15 -6.63 -34.80
CA MET A 1 2.97 -7.68 -33.78
C MET A 1 2.31 -7.02 -32.57
N SER A 2 1.26 -7.65 -32.02
CA SER A 2 0.20 -7.09 -31.16
C SER A 2 0.61 -6.06 -30.10
N ASN A 3 -0.07 -4.92 -30.14
CA ASN A 3 -0.19 -3.98 -29.04
C ASN A 3 -1.10 -4.60 -27.96
N LYS A 4 -0.54 -5.18 -26.90
CA LYS A 4 -1.33 -5.63 -25.75
C LYS A 4 -1.83 -4.38 -25.03
N ILE A 5 -3.08 -4.00 -25.29
CA ILE A 5 -3.81 -3.07 -24.43
C ILE A 5 -4.00 -3.82 -23.12
N PHE A 6 -3.25 -3.46 -22.08
CA PHE A 6 -3.54 -3.89 -20.72
C PHE A 6 -4.87 -3.25 -20.33
N THR A 7 -5.96 -3.98 -20.48
CA THR A 7 -7.26 -3.58 -19.92
C THR A 7 -7.14 -3.66 -18.41
N HIS A 8 -6.63 -2.61 -17.77
CA HIS A 8 -6.81 -2.44 -16.34
C HIS A 8 -8.32 -2.33 -16.10
N SER A 9 -8.87 -3.22 -15.28
CA SER A 9 -10.29 -3.22 -14.90
C SER A 9 -10.69 -1.92 -14.21
N LEU A 10 -9.72 -1.20 -13.64
CA LEU A 10 -9.86 0.10 -13.00
C LEU A 10 -9.27 1.21 -13.89
N PRO A 11 -10.01 2.30 -14.18
CA PRO A 11 -9.48 3.46 -14.89
C PRO A 11 -8.22 4.02 -14.21
N MET A 12 -7.26 4.51 -14.99
CA MET A 12 -6.09 5.16 -14.41
C MET A 12 -6.47 6.56 -13.90
N ARG A 13 -6.08 6.88 -12.66
CA ARG A 13 -6.28 8.19 -12.02
C ARG A 13 -4.93 8.79 -11.63
N TYR A 14 -4.71 10.05 -11.99
CA TYR A 14 -3.42 10.74 -11.82
C TYR A 14 -3.36 11.52 -10.51
N ALA A 15 -3.28 10.80 -9.39
CA ALA A 15 -3.11 11.36 -8.05
C ALA A 15 -4.09 12.51 -7.69
N ASP A 16 -5.29 12.48 -8.26
CA ASP A 16 -6.36 13.47 -8.10
C ASP A 16 -7.20 13.24 -6.83
N PHE A 17 -6.54 12.76 -5.78
CA PHE A 17 -7.15 12.38 -4.50
C PHE A 17 -6.89 13.44 -3.42
N PRO A 18 -7.86 13.71 -2.53
CA PRO A 18 -7.68 14.70 -1.48
C PRO A 18 -6.77 14.21 -0.35
N THR A 19 -6.66 12.88 -0.14
CA THR A 19 -5.75 12.30 0.86
C THR A 19 -5.03 11.05 0.34
N LEU A 20 -3.95 10.67 1.03
CA LEU A 20 -3.24 9.41 0.75
C LEU A 20 -4.12 8.18 0.98
N VAL A 21 -5.02 8.25 1.98
CA VAL A 21 -5.98 7.18 2.26
C VAL A 21 -6.94 7.00 1.09
N ASP A 22 -7.47 8.10 0.53
CA ASP A 22 -8.35 8.04 -0.64
C ASP A 22 -7.65 7.44 -1.87
N ALA A 23 -6.36 7.75 -2.05
CA ALA A 23 -5.55 7.18 -3.12
C ALA A 23 -5.35 5.67 -2.93
N LEU A 24 -5.07 5.22 -1.70
CA LEU A 24 -4.94 3.80 -1.37
C LEU A 24 -6.27 3.06 -1.52
N ASP A 25 -7.38 3.67 -1.10
CA ASP A 25 -8.73 3.14 -1.26
C ASP A 25 -9.06 2.87 -2.72
N TYR A 26 -8.67 3.79 -3.61
CA TYR A 26 -8.83 3.59 -5.05
C TYR A 26 -7.89 2.51 -5.59
N ALA A 27 -6.62 2.53 -5.20
CA ALA A 27 -5.63 1.54 -5.64
C ALA A 27 -6.03 0.11 -5.22
N ALA A 28 -6.68 -0.05 -4.07
CA ALA A 28 -7.20 -1.31 -3.55
C ALA A 28 -8.33 -1.91 -4.41
N LEU A 29 -8.95 -1.14 -5.30
CA LEU A 29 -9.93 -1.65 -6.28
C LEU A 29 -9.27 -2.31 -7.50
N SER A 30 -7.96 -2.16 -7.66
CA SER A 30 -7.18 -2.77 -8.74
C SER A 30 -6.56 -4.10 -8.30
N SER A 31 -6.15 -4.92 -9.26
CA SER A 31 -5.30 -6.10 -9.02
C SER A 31 -3.81 -5.77 -8.99
N ALA A 32 -3.44 -4.50 -8.76
CA ALA A 32 -2.05 -4.05 -8.71
C ALA A 32 -1.47 -4.15 -7.28
N GLY A 33 -0.15 -4.09 -7.18
CA GLY A 33 0.57 -4.18 -5.92
C GLY A 33 2.07 -3.94 -6.08
N MET A 34 2.79 -4.16 -4.99
CA MET A 34 4.24 -4.08 -4.91
C MET A 34 4.85 -5.48 -4.85
N ASN A 35 5.99 -5.66 -5.52
CA ASN A 35 6.75 -6.90 -5.50
C ASN A 35 8.16 -6.59 -5.00
N PHE A 36 8.58 -7.29 -3.96
CA PHE A 36 9.89 -7.14 -3.34
C PHE A 36 10.79 -8.25 -3.86
N TYR A 37 11.94 -7.89 -4.42
CA TYR A 37 12.87 -8.82 -5.03
C TYR A 37 14.21 -8.80 -4.30
N ASP A 38 14.81 -9.99 -4.19
CA ASP A 38 16.16 -10.11 -3.69
C ASP A 38 17.21 -9.64 -4.72
N ARG A 39 18.47 -9.64 -4.30
CA ARG A 39 19.62 -9.28 -5.17
C ARG A 39 19.83 -10.21 -6.38
N ARG A 40 19.09 -11.33 -6.46
CA ARG A 40 19.13 -12.31 -7.55
C ARG A 40 17.86 -12.25 -8.41
N CYS A 41 17.07 -11.19 -8.28
CA CYS A 41 15.79 -11.00 -8.96
C CYS A 41 14.78 -12.13 -8.67
N GLN A 42 14.87 -12.77 -7.51
CA GLN A 42 13.85 -13.69 -7.02
C GLN A 42 12.81 -12.92 -6.22
N LEU A 43 11.53 -13.25 -6.44
CA LEU A 43 10.44 -12.65 -5.69
C LEU A 43 10.55 -13.12 -4.23
N GLU A 44 10.78 -12.17 -3.32
CA GLU A 44 10.90 -12.41 -1.89
C GLU A 44 9.55 -12.20 -1.19
N ASP A 45 8.81 -11.16 -1.60
CA ASP A 45 7.47 -10.86 -1.06
C ASP A 45 6.60 -10.12 -2.08
N GLN A 46 5.28 -10.20 -1.89
CA GLN A 46 4.28 -9.51 -2.71
C GLN A 46 3.21 -8.89 -1.83
N LEU A 47 2.87 -7.63 -2.12
CA LEU A 47 1.90 -6.85 -1.39
C LEU A 47 0.91 -6.18 -2.34
N GLU A 48 -0.26 -6.80 -2.51
CA GLU A 48 -1.38 -6.22 -3.25
C GLU A 48 -1.97 -5.00 -2.53
N TYR A 49 -2.43 -3.99 -3.28
CA TYR A 49 -3.04 -2.80 -2.67
C TYR A 49 -4.29 -3.13 -1.84
N GLN A 50 -5.06 -4.15 -2.25
CA GLN A 50 -6.21 -4.64 -1.48
C GLN A 50 -5.79 -5.18 -0.11
N THR A 51 -4.71 -5.97 -0.09
CA THR A 51 -4.14 -6.53 1.14
C THR A 51 -3.52 -5.43 1.99
N LEU A 52 -2.79 -4.50 1.38
CA LEU A 52 -2.20 -3.33 2.05
C LEU A 52 -3.28 -2.52 2.78
N LYS A 53 -4.38 -2.17 2.11
CA LYS A 53 -5.50 -1.46 2.75
C LYS A 53 -6.01 -2.21 3.98
N THR A 54 -6.27 -3.52 3.84
CA THR A 54 -6.81 -4.34 4.93
C THR A 54 -5.84 -4.41 6.12
N ARG A 55 -4.54 -4.58 5.86
CA ARG A 55 -3.50 -4.62 6.89
C ARG A 55 -3.30 -3.25 7.54
N ALA A 56 -3.37 -2.18 6.75
CA ALA A 56 -3.27 -0.81 7.22
C ALA A 56 -4.40 -0.46 8.20
N GLU A 57 -5.66 -0.73 7.84
CA GLU A 57 -6.81 -0.52 8.73
C GLU A 57 -6.70 -1.31 10.05
N ALA A 58 -6.17 -2.54 9.98
CA ALA A 58 -5.95 -3.36 11.16
C ALA A 58 -4.83 -2.80 12.05
N GLY A 59 -3.72 -2.35 11.45
CA GLY A 59 -2.62 -1.72 12.19
C GLY A 59 -3.00 -0.37 12.78
N ALA A 60 -3.82 0.42 12.09
CA ALA A 60 -4.34 1.70 12.56
C ALA A 60 -5.11 1.52 13.88
N LYS A 61 -6.00 0.53 13.92
CA LYS A 61 -6.74 0.14 15.13
C LYS A 61 -5.81 -0.29 16.27
N ARG A 62 -4.73 -1.00 15.95
CA ARG A 62 -3.70 -1.39 16.94
C ARG A 62 -2.96 -0.17 17.48
N LEU A 63 -2.59 0.79 16.65
CA LEU A 63 -1.96 2.03 17.10
C LEU A 63 -2.88 2.87 17.99
N LEU A 64 -4.15 2.99 17.64
CA LEU A 64 -5.15 3.68 18.46
C LEU A 64 -5.34 3.00 19.83
N SER A 65 -5.15 1.68 19.91
CA SER A 65 -5.19 0.94 21.20
C SER A 65 -4.06 1.33 22.16
N LEU A 66 -2.99 1.96 21.66
CA LEU A 66 -1.89 2.50 22.46
C LEU A 66 -2.18 3.92 23.00
N ASN A 67 -3.42 4.41 22.87
CA ASN A 67 -3.85 5.77 23.25
C ASN A 67 -3.15 6.90 22.47
N LEU A 68 -2.68 6.62 21.26
CA LEU A 68 -2.19 7.65 20.35
C LEU A 68 -3.33 8.57 19.92
N LYS A 69 -3.05 9.87 19.87
CA LYS A 69 -3.98 10.91 19.46
C LYS A 69 -3.65 11.38 18.05
N LYS A 70 -4.66 11.92 17.37
CA LYS A 70 -4.46 12.58 16.08
C LYS A 70 -3.41 13.69 16.25
N GLY A 71 -2.36 13.65 15.42
CA GLY A 71 -1.23 14.59 15.47
C GLY A 71 -0.02 14.06 16.24
N ASP A 72 -0.13 12.91 16.92
CA ASP A 72 1.02 12.22 17.48
C ASP A 72 1.92 11.67 16.36
N ARG A 73 3.20 11.49 16.68
CA ARG A 73 4.23 11.10 15.72
C ARG A 73 4.69 9.68 15.99
N VAL A 74 4.74 8.86 14.95
CA VAL A 74 5.24 7.49 15.00
C VAL A 74 6.51 7.41 14.18
N ALA A 75 7.61 6.99 14.80
CA ALA A 75 8.87 6.75 14.10
C ALA A 75 8.84 5.36 13.46
N LEU A 76 9.19 5.30 12.17
CA LEU A 76 9.27 4.07 11.39
C LEU A 76 10.68 3.92 10.83
N ILE A 77 11.21 2.70 10.85
CA ILE A 77 12.47 2.37 10.17
C ILE A 77 12.14 2.08 8.71
N ALA A 78 12.69 2.90 7.81
CA ALA A 78 12.39 2.87 6.38
C ALA A 78 13.18 1.79 5.64
N GLU A 79 12.88 0.52 5.93
CA GLU A 79 13.37 -0.62 5.16
C GLU A 79 12.56 -0.81 3.88
N THR A 80 13.17 -1.40 2.84
CA THR A 80 12.44 -1.77 1.61
C THR A 80 11.74 -3.11 1.84
N SER A 81 10.66 -3.09 2.62
CA SER A 81 9.88 -4.27 2.98
C SER A 81 8.39 -3.99 2.99
N SER A 82 7.58 -5.04 2.84
CA SER A 82 6.12 -4.96 2.98
C SER A 82 5.71 -4.40 4.34
N GLY A 83 6.42 -4.80 5.41
CA GLY A 83 6.17 -4.33 6.77
C GLY A 83 6.31 -2.81 6.93
N PHE A 84 7.29 -2.18 6.29
CA PHE A 84 7.41 -0.72 6.29
C PHE A 84 6.23 -0.07 5.58
N VAL A 85 5.87 -0.56 4.38
CA VAL A 85 4.77 -0.01 3.59
C VAL A 85 3.45 -0.10 4.35
N GLU A 86 3.19 -1.24 4.99
CA GLU A 86 2.03 -1.43 5.86
C GLU A 86 2.01 -0.45 7.04
N ALA A 87 3.15 -0.29 7.73
CA ALA A 87 3.27 0.60 8.87
C ALA A 87 3.16 2.09 8.49
N PHE A 88 3.51 2.44 7.27
CA PHE A 88 3.42 3.81 6.76
C PHE A 88 1.98 4.19 6.36
N CYS A 89 1.19 3.23 5.89
CA CYS A 89 -0.19 3.46 5.43
C CYS A 89 -1.27 3.37 6.54
N LEU A 90 -0.88 3.19 7.81
CA LEU A 90 -1.77 3.11 8.97
C LEU A 90 -2.65 4.36 9.14
#